data_AF-A0A8T4FC22-F1
#
_entry.id   AF-A0A8T4FC22-F1
#
_cell.length_a   1.000
_cell.length_b   1.000
_cell.length_c   1.000
_cell.angle_alpha   90.00
_cell.angle_beta   90.00
_cell.angle_gamma   90.00
#
_symmetry.space_group_name_H-M   'P 1'
#
loop_
_entity.id
_entity.type
_entity.pdbx_description
1 polymer ?
#
loop_
_entity_poly.entity_id
_entity_poly.type
_entity_poly.pdbx_seq_one_letter_code
_entity_poly.pdbx_strand_id
1 'polypeptide(L)'
;DLPGTFVDYETGPREYQLSVAQTVLRVHTRIADLYNDPMNQVEQQLRLTIEALRERQEHELVNNTDFGLLHNADLKQRIHTRTGPPTPDDLDELLATVWKEPSFFLAHPQAIAAFGRQATSRGVYPSSIDVGGHHLPAWRGVPIFPCGKIPISEARTTSIMLIRAGEEKQGVVGLHQTGIPDEYQPSLSVRFMGINEKAIMSYLVSAYYSAAVLVPDALGILENVEV
;
A
#
# COMPACT_ATOMS: atom_id res chain seq x y z
N ASP A 1 1.46 -43.07 7.90
CA ASP A 1 0.61 -42.36 8.86
C ASP A 1 1.21 -41.01 9.19
N LEU A 2 0.55 -39.94 8.75
CA LEU A 2 0.80 -38.61 9.27
C LEU A 2 0.34 -38.61 10.74
N PRO A 3 1.17 -38.14 11.69
CA PRO A 3 0.76 -38.07 13.09
C PRO A 3 -0.50 -37.21 13.17
N GLY A 4 -1.56 -37.76 13.76
CA GLY A 4 -2.81 -37.05 13.99
C GLY A 4 -2.56 -35.92 14.98
N THR A 5 -2.25 -34.73 14.47
CA THR A 5 -2.18 -33.51 15.25
C THR A 5 -3.56 -32.87 15.27
N PHE A 6 -4.16 -32.77 16.45
CA PHE A 6 -5.26 -31.83 16.68
C PHE A 6 -4.76 -30.43 16.32
N VAL A 7 -5.47 -29.76 15.41
CA VAL A 7 -5.20 -28.35 15.08
C VAL A 7 -5.89 -27.54 16.17
N ASP A 8 -5.12 -27.04 17.13
CA ASP A 8 -5.64 -26.11 18.13
C ASP A 8 -6.01 -24.80 17.42
N TYR A 9 -7.30 -24.45 17.47
CA TYR A 9 -7.77 -23.16 17.00
C TYR A 9 -7.40 -22.09 18.02
N GLU A 10 -6.87 -20.97 17.55
CA GLU A 10 -6.58 -19.82 18.39
C GLU A 10 -7.89 -19.23 18.93
N THR A 11 -8.01 -19.12 20.26
CA THR A 11 -9.25 -18.75 20.95
C THR A 11 -9.53 -17.23 20.95
N GLY A 12 -8.59 -16.43 20.44
CA GLY A 12 -8.71 -14.98 20.29
C GLY A 12 -8.11 -14.53 18.95
N PRO A 13 -8.74 -14.84 17.81
CA PRO A 13 -8.25 -14.42 16.50
C PRO A 13 -8.22 -12.88 16.42
N ARG A 14 -7.25 -12.34 15.70
CA ARG A 14 -7.11 -10.90 15.52
C ARG A 14 -8.30 -10.35 14.71
N GLU A 15 -9.11 -9.51 15.33
CA GLU A 15 -10.19 -8.79 14.66
C GLU A 15 -9.62 -7.54 13.96
N TYR A 16 -9.82 -7.45 12.64
CA TYR A 16 -9.43 -6.29 11.86
C TYR A 16 -10.62 -5.35 11.71
N GLN A 17 -10.60 -4.23 12.44
CA GLN A 17 -11.59 -3.18 12.25
C GLN A 17 -11.24 -2.36 11.00
N LEU A 18 -12.27 -1.95 10.26
CA LEU A 18 -12.09 -1.05 9.13
C LEU A 18 -11.76 0.35 9.64
N SER A 19 -10.66 0.91 9.16
CA SER A 19 -10.34 2.32 9.37
C SER A 19 -11.12 3.19 8.39
N VAL A 20 -11.34 4.45 8.77
CA VAL A 20 -12.14 5.41 8.01
C VAL A 20 -11.30 6.66 7.76
N ALA A 21 -11.10 7.00 6.49
CA ALA A 21 -10.64 8.33 6.10
C ALA A 21 -11.82 9.15 5.58
N GLN A 22 -11.96 10.36 6.10
CA GLN A 22 -13.02 11.30 5.71
C GLN A 22 -12.43 12.65 5.34
N THR A 23 -13.04 13.27 4.33
CA THR A 23 -12.79 14.67 3.98
C THR A 23 -14.08 15.34 3.54
N VAL A 24 -14.15 16.66 3.71
CA VAL A 24 -15.31 17.46 3.30
C VAL A 24 -14.89 18.34 2.12
N LEU A 25 -15.42 18.05 0.94
CA LEU A 25 -15.31 18.93 -0.21
C LEU A 25 -16.28 20.10 -0.03
N ARG A 26 -15.79 21.33 -0.26
CA ARG A 26 -16.58 22.56 -0.18
C ARG A 26 -16.48 23.32 -1.50
N VAL A 27 -17.62 23.53 -2.15
CA VAL A 27 -17.70 24.22 -3.45
C VAL A 27 -18.70 25.36 -3.36
N HIS A 28 -18.33 26.57 -3.80
CA HIS A 28 -19.28 27.66 -3.88
C HIS A 28 -20.29 27.41 -5.02
N THR A 29 -21.59 27.57 -4.77
CA THR A 29 -22.66 27.38 -5.78
C THR A 29 -22.42 28.18 -7.05
N ARG A 30 -22.03 29.46 -6.94
CA ARG A 30 -21.66 30.31 -8.07
C ARG A 30 -20.62 29.69 -9.00
N ILE A 31 -19.67 28.91 -8.48
CA ILE A 31 -18.65 28.25 -9.31
C ILE A 31 -19.27 27.08 -10.08
N ALA A 32 -20.11 26.31 -9.41
CA ALA A 32 -20.87 25.23 -10.03
C ALA A 32 -21.86 25.74 -11.09
N ASP A 33 -22.45 26.92 -10.88
CA ASP A 33 -23.46 27.48 -11.78
C ASP A 33 -22.85 28.22 -12.99
N LEU A 34 -21.77 28.99 -12.79
CA LEU A 34 -21.21 29.88 -13.81
C LEU A 34 -20.01 29.33 -14.57
N TYR A 35 -19.25 28.38 -14.01
CA TYR A 35 -17.98 27.91 -14.58
C TYR A 35 -18.00 26.43 -14.98
N ASN A 36 -19.18 25.88 -15.28
CA ASN A 36 -19.39 24.44 -15.52
C ASN A 36 -19.13 23.98 -16.97
N ASP A 37 -18.75 24.89 -17.87
CA ASP A 37 -18.47 24.62 -19.29
C ASP A 37 -17.05 25.10 -19.63
N PRO A 38 -16.23 24.31 -20.36
CA PRO A 38 -16.54 23.00 -20.96
C PRO A 38 -16.45 21.81 -20.00
N MET A 39 -16.10 22.05 -18.73
CA MET A 39 -15.82 20.99 -17.75
C MET A 39 -16.55 21.21 -16.44
N ASN A 40 -17.20 20.15 -15.95
CA ASN A 40 -17.97 20.19 -14.72
C ASN A 40 -17.06 20.39 -13.50
N GLN A 41 -17.16 21.55 -12.85
CA GLN A 41 -16.25 21.94 -11.76
C GLN A 41 -16.46 21.10 -10.51
N VAL A 42 -17.72 20.76 -10.19
CA VAL A 42 -18.04 19.95 -9.01
C VAL A 42 -17.47 18.56 -9.18
N GLU A 43 -17.65 17.97 -10.37
CA GLU A 43 -17.12 16.65 -10.70
C GLU A 43 -15.59 16.60 -10.67
N GLN A 44 -14.91 17.61 -11.23
CA GLN A 44 -13.45 17.66 -11.18
C GLN A 44 -12.91 17.86 -9.77
N GLN A 45 -13.52 18.72 -8.97
CA GLN A 45 -13.11 18.91 -7.58
C GLN A 45 -13.36 17.64 -6.74
N LEU A 46 -14.46 16.94 -7.00
CA LEU A 46 -14.73 15.65 -6.38
C LEU A 46 -13.67 14.61 -6.78
N ARG A 47 -13.33 14.52 -8.07
CA ARG A 47 -12.28 13.61 -8.57
C ARG A 47 -10.94 13.87 -7.88
N LEU A 48 -10.48 15.11 -7.83
CA LEU A 48 -9.23 15.49 -7.15
C LEU A 48 -9.27 15.19 -5.64
N THR A 49 -10.43 15.39 -5.02
CA THR A 49 -10.62 15.06 -3.59
C THR A 49 -10.53 13.56 -3.35
N ILE A 50 -11.11 12.76 -4.24
CA ILE A 50 -11.03 11.29 -4.20
C ILE A 50 -9.59 10.84 -4.41
N GLU A 51 -8.86 11.39 -5.39
CA GLU A 51 -7.45 11.09 -5.62
C GLU A 51 -6.60 11.38 -4.38
N ALA A 52 -6.76 12.56 -3.77
CA ALA A 52 -6.06 12.91 -2.53
C ALA A 52 -6.41 11.96 -1.36
N LEU A 53 -7.66 11.49 -1.30
CA LEU A 53 -8.08 10.52 -0.29
C LEU A 53 -7.48 9.14 -0.54
N ARG A 54 -7.35 8.70 -1.80
CA ARG A 54 -6.67 7.45 -2.18
C ARG A 54 -5.16 7.51 -1.87
N GLU A 55 -4.51 8.64 -2.10
CA GLU A 55 -3.11 8.86 -1.72
C GLU A 55 -2.91 8.76 -0.20
N ARG A 56 -3.89 9.25 0.59
CA ARG A 56 -3.89 9.08 2.04
C ARG A 56 -4.15 7.63 2.45
N GLN A 57 -5.08 6.95 1.78
CA GLN A 57 -5.33 5.53 2.00
C GLN A 57 -4.06 4.70 1.76
N GLU A 58 -3.32 4.93 0.68
CA GLU A 58 -2.04 4.27 0.42
C GLU A 58 -1.05 4.51 1.57
N HIS A 59 -0.95 5.77 2.04
CA HIS A 59 -0.08 6.10 3.16
C HIS A 59 -0.43 5.32 4.43
N GLU A 60 -1.71 5.22 4.77
CA GLU A 60 -2.19 4.49 5.94
C GLU A 60 -1.98 2.97 5.80
N LEU A 61 -2.24 2.40 4.62
CA LEU A 61 -1.98 0.98 4.36
C LEU A 61 -0.51 0.61 4.57
N VAL A 62 0.42 1.54 4.33
CA VAL A 62 1.85 1.32 4.54
C VAL A 62 2.27 1.62 5.98
N ASN A 63 1.85 2.77 6.53
CA ASN A 63 2.45 3.37 7.74
C ASN A 63 1.57 3.31 8.99
N ASN A 64 0.30 2.95 8.90
CA ASN A 64 -0.56 2.92 10.08
C ASN A 64 0.00 1.94 11.13
N THR A 65 -0.05 2.31 12.40
CA THR A 65 0.51 1.50 13.51
C THR A 65 -0.30 0.25 13.80
N ASP A 66 -1.59 0.27 13.50
CA ASP A 66 -2.54 -0.76 13.90
C ASP A 66 -2.63 -1.85 12.82
N PHE A 67 -2.79 -1.46 11.55
CA PHE A 67 -2.94 -2.39 10.42
C PHE A 67 -1.95 -2.16 9.26
N GLY A 68 -1.11 -1.12 9.32
CA GLY A 68 -0.17 -0.81 8.25
C GLY A 68 0.91 -1.88 8.09
N LEU A 69 1.32 -2.13 6.85
CA LEU A 69 2.24 -3.22 6.50
C LEU A 69 3.57 -3.10 7.23
N LEU A 70 4.15 -1.90 7.32
CA LEU A 70 5.44 -1.72 7.99
C LEU A 70 5.39 -2.15 9.46
N HIS A 71 4.27 -1.95 10.15
CA HIS A 71 4.14 -2.27 11.58
C HIS A 71 3.64 -3.69 11.87
N ASN A 72 3.12 -4.40 10.85
CA ASN A 72 2.48 -5.70 11.03
C ASN A 72 3.28 -6.89 10.52
N ALA A 73 4.51 -6.69 10.05
CA ALA A 73 5.41 -7.80 9.76
C ALA A 73 5.90 -8.49 11.04
N ASP A 74 5.94 -9.81 11.02
CA ASP A 74 6.46 -10.63 12.12
C ASP A 74 7.95 -10.33 12.36
N LEU A 75 8.39 -10.39 13.62
CA LEU A 75 9.78 -10.10 13.99
C LEU A 75 10.79 -11.00 13.28
N LYS A 76 10.43 -12.25 12.95
CA LYS A 76 11.30 -13.18 12.21
C LYS A 76 11.42 -12.84 10.73
N GLN A 77 10.52 -12.02 10.21
CA GLN A 77 10.44 -11.61 8.81
C GLN A 77 11.05 -10.22 8.59
N ARG A 78 11.63 -9.64 9.65
CA ARG A 78 12.40 -8.40 9.60
C ARG A 78 13.89 -8.74 9.56
N ILE A 79 14.54 -8.34 8.48
CA ILE A 79 15.98 -8.52 8.27
C ILE A 79 16.63 -7.16 8.03
N HIS A 80 17.95 -7.08 8.21
CA HIS A 80 18.71 -5.85 8.01
C HIS A 80 19.69 -5.99 6.85
N THR A 81 20.00 -4.88 6.21
CA THR A 81 21.06 -4.86 5.19
C THR A 81 22.41 -5.23 5.79
N ARG A 82 23.22 -5.96 5.02
CA ARG A 82 24.54 -6.43 5.46
C ARG A 82 25.58 -5.30 5.48
N THR A 83 25.47 -4.36 4.55
CA THR A 83 26.47 -3.32 4.29
C THR A 83 25.91 -1.90 4.25
N GLY A 84 24.62 -1.69 4.56
CA GLY A 84 23.92 -0.42 4.44
C GLY A 84 23.07 -0.33 3.17
N PRO A 85 23.65 -0.11 1.96
CA PRO A 85 22.89 -0.09 0.72
C PRO A 85 22.32 -1.48 0.36
N PRO A 86 21.16 -1.56 -0.33
CA PRO A 86 20.53 -2.83 -0.67
C PRO A 86 21.30 -3.55 -1.78
N THR A 87 21.87 -4.71 -1.46
CA THR A 87 22.60 -5.55 -2.40
C THR A 87 21.72 -6.66 -2.98
N PRO A 88 22.12 -7.27 -4.12
CA PRO A 88 21.55 -8.52 -4.61
C PRO A 88 21.34 -9.60 -3.53
N ASP A 89 22.32 -9.76 -2.64
CA ASP A 89 22.26 -10.76 -1.58
C ASP A 89 21.20 -10.42 -0.53
N ASP A 90 21.02 -9.13 -0.19
CA ASP A 90 19.98 -8.68 0.75
C ASP A 90 18.56 -8.94 0.19
N LEU A 91 18.37 -8.77 -1.12
CA LEU A 91 17.09 -9.09 -1.77
C LEU A 91 16.86 -10.61 -1.90
N ASP A 92 17.91 -11.39 -2.14
CA ASP A 92 17.82 -12.86 -2.10
C ASP A 92 17.52 -13.36 -0.67
N GLU A 93 18.09 -12.72 0.36
CA GLU A 93 17.76 -13.00 1.76
C GLU A 93 16.30 -12.63 2.06
N LEU A 94 15.81 -11.49 1.58
CA LEU A 94 14.40 -11.10 1.70
C LEU A 94 13.49 -12.12 1.01
N LEU A 95 13.83 -12.60 -0.18
CA LEU A 95 13.08 -13.67 -0.88
C LEU A 95 13.03 -14.97 -0.06
N ALA A 96 14.08 -15.30 0.68
CA ALA A 96 14.09 -16.49 1.52
C ALA A 96 13.08 -16.37 2.69
N THR A 97 12.79 -15.15 3.16
CA THR A 97 11.79 -14.93 4.22
C THR A 97 10.35 -15.22 3.74
N VAL A 98 10.02 -14.81 2.50
CA VAL A 98 8.71 -15.00 1.84
C VAL A 98 8.84 -15.93 0.61
N TRP A 99 9.47 -17.10 0.80
CA TRP A 99 9.83 -18.00 -0.31
C TRP A 99 8.62 -18.67 -0.99
N LYS A 100 7.49 -18.76 -0.28
CA LYS A 100 6.26 -19.39 -0.78
C LYS A 100 5.52 -18.42 -1.68
N GLU A 101 5.78 -18.46 -2.98
CA GLU A 101 5.09 -17.65 -4.00
C GLU A 101 5.05 -16.13 -3.71
N PRO A 102 6.22 -15.47 -3.56
CA PRO A 102 6.28 -14.02 -3.41
C PRO A 102 5.65 -13.34 -4.63
N SER A 103 4.84 -12.31 -4.39
CA SER A 103 4.09 -11.62 -5.45
C SER A 103 4.85 -10.42 -5.98
N PHE A 104 5.34 -9.55 -5.08
CA PHE A 104 6.07 -8.34 -5.47
C PHE A 104 6.85 -7.72 -4.30
N PHE A 105 7.90 -6.98 -4.64
CA PHE A 105 8.54 -6.05 -3.72
C PHE A 105 7.85 -4.68 -3.76
N LEU A 106 7.86 -3.98 -2.63
CA LEU A 106 7.44 -2.59 -2.51
C LEU A 106 8.58 -1.78 -1.90
N ALA A 107 9.06 -0.77 -2.62
CA ALA A 107 10.24 -0.01 -2.23
C ALA A 107 10.13 1.48 -2.58
N HIS A 108 10.77 2.34 -1.79
CA HIS A 108 10.90 3.75 -2.15
C HIS A 108 11.70 3.89 -3.47
N PRO A 109 11.35 4.79 -4.40
CA PRO A 109 12.08 4.96 -5.68
C PRO A 109 13.59 5.15 -5.52
N GLN A 110 14.03 5.82 -4.45
CA GLN A 110 15.45 5.99 -4.14
C GLN A 110 16.13 4.67 -3.73
N ALA A 111 15.43 3.78 -3.02
CA ALA A 111 15.94 2.43 -2.70
C ALA A 111 16.03 1.55 -3.95
N ILE A 112 15.06 1.65 -4.87
CA ILE A 112 15.14 0.96 -6.17
C ILE A 112 16.37 1.43 -6.95
N ALA A 113 16.62 2.74 -6.97
CA ALA A 113 17.83 3.30 -7.60
C ALA A 113 19.12 2.84 -6.89
N ALA A 114 19.15 2.80 -5.57
CA ALA A 114 20.29 2.31 -4.78
C ALA A 114 20.59 0.84 -5.10
N PHE A 115 19.55 0.01 -5.15
CA PHE A 115 19.65 -1.39 -5.56
C PHE A 115 20.20 -1.53 -6.97
N GLY A 116 19.68 -0.75 -7.93
CA GLY A 116 20.19 -0.72 -9.30
C GLY A 116 21.68 -0.37 -9.39
N ARG A 117 22.16 0.58 -8.58
CA ARG A 117 23.60 0.91 -8.49
C ARG A 117 24.41 -0.26 -7.92
N GLN A 118 23.94 -0.91 -6.86
CA GLN A 118 24.62 -2.06 -6.24
C GLN A 118 24.68 -3.26 -7.17
N ALA A 119 23.60 -3.56 -7.90
CA ALA A 119 23.55 -4.63 -8.89
C ALA A 119 24.52 -4.34 -10.06
N THR A 120 24.46 -3.13 -10.62
CA THR A 120 25.34 -2.70 -11.73
C THR A 120 26.82 -2.79 -11.35
N SER A 121 27.19 -2.36 -10.13
CA SER A 121 28.58 -2.45 -9.65
C SER A 121 29.12 -3.88 -9.55
N ARG A 122 28.23 -4.87 -9.44
CA ARG A 122 28.56 -6.31 -9.40
C ARG A 122 28.40 -6.99 -10.76
N GLY A 123 28.12 -6.23 -11.82
CA GLY A 123 27.86 -6.78 -13.16
C GLY A 123 26.56 -7.57 -13.27
N VAL A 124 25.63 -7.38 -12.34
CA VAL A 124 24.31 -8.03 -12.35
C VAL A 124 23.26 -7.00 -12.72
N TYR A 125 22.40 -7.34 -13.69
CA TYR A 125 21.35 -6.45 -14.15
C TYR A 125 19.99 -7.04 -13.81
N PRO A 126 19.15 -6.36 -13.02
CA PRO A 126 17.78 -6.78 -12.78
C PRO A 126 17.02 -6.92 -14.11
N SER A 127 16.25 -7.99 -14.24
CA SER A 127 15.35 -8.18 -15.38
C SER A 127 14.22 -7.14 -15.36
N SER A 128 13.55 -6.92 -16.48
CA SER A 128 12.27 -6.23 -16.51
C SER A 128 11.12 -7.21 -16.66
N ILE A 129 9.95 -6.86 -16.11
CA ILE A 129 8.70 -7.61 -16.30
C ILE A 129 7.59 -6.64 -16.68
N ASP A 130 6.71 -7.08 -17.59
CA ASP A 130 5.52 -6.32 -17.97
C ASP A 130 4.42 -6.55 -16.94
N VAL A 131 3.97 -5.46 -16.31
CA VAL A 131 2.80 -5.44 -15.45
C VAL A 131 1.86 -4.37 -15.98
N GLY A 132 0.73 -4.78 -16.54
CA GLY A 132 -0.31 -3.85 -17.00
C GLY A 132 0.15 -2.90 -18.12
N GLY A 133 1.09 -3.33 -18.97
CA GLY A 133 1.66 -2.51 -20.06
C GLY A 133 2.83 -1.64 -19.61
N HIS A 134 3.30 -1.78 -18.37
CA HIS A 134 4.45 -1.06 -17.84
C HIS A 134 5.61 -2.02 -17.55
N HIS A 135 6.80 -1.65 -17.99
CA HIS A 135 8.02 -2.39 -17.68
C HIS A 135 8.58 -1.97 -16.32
N LEU A 136 8.48 -2.86 -15.34
CA LEU A 136 9.03 -2.67 -14.00
C LEU A 136 10.33 -3.45 -13.82
N PRO A 137 11.29 -2.94 -13.01
CA PRO A 137 12.44 -3.73 -12.60
C PRO A 137 11.96 -4.94 -11.78
N ALA A 138 12.61 -6.07 -11.98
CA ALA A 138 12.31 -7.33 -11.32
C ALA A 138 13.60 -8.01 -10.84
N TRP A 139 13.48 -8.67 -9.68
CA TRP A 139 14.54 -9.48 -9.11
C TRP A 139 14.07 -10.92 -8.97
N ARG A 140 14.81 -11.87 -9.57
CA ARG A 140 14.44 -13.31 -9.59
C ARG A 140 13.00 -13.58 -10.09
N GLY A 141 12.51 -12.78 -11.02
CA GLY A 141 11.15 -12.89 -11.55
C GLY A 141 10.06 -12.21 -10.71
N VAL A 142 10.42 -11.58 -9.59
CA VAL A 142 9.49 -10.84 -8.72
C VAL A 142 9.59 -9.33 -9.04
N PRO A 143 8.49 -8.66 -9.43
CA PRO A 143 8.50 -7.23 -9.75
C PRO A 143 8.78 -6.37 -8.50
N ILE A 144 9.44 -5.23 -8.72
CA ILE A 144 9.71 -4.22 -7.70
C ILE A 144 8.87 -2.97 -7.99
N PHE A 145 7.84 -2.74 -7.20
CA PHE A 145 6.95 -1.58 -7.33
C PHE A 145 7.50 -0.37 -6.56
N PRO A 146 7.52 0.82 -7.18
CA PRO A 146 7.81 2.06 -6.49
C PRO A 146 6.64 2.46 -5.59
N CYS A 147 6.93 2.79 -4.33
CA CYS A 147 5.96 3.37 -3.40
C CYS A 147 6.60 4.59 -2.71
N GLY A 148 6.06 5.78 -2.97
CA GLY A 148 6.52 7.02 -2.35
C GLY A 148 6.07 7.18 -0.89
N LYS A 149 5.27 6.26 -0.36
CA LYS A 149 4.75 6.33 1.02
C LYS A 149 5.65 5.65 2.04
N ILE A 150 6.62 4.85 1.61
CA ILE A 150 7.63 4.28 2.50
C ILE A 150 8.58 5.41 2.93
N PRO A 151 8.71 5.67 4.24
CA PRO A 151 9.46 6.83 4.73
C PRO A 151 10.96 6.67 4.48
N ILE A 152 11.64 7.80 4.28
CA ILE A 152 13.09 7.91 4.39
C ILE A 152 13.39 8.66 5.69
N SER A 153 14.21 8.05 6.54
CA SER A 153 14.65 8.63 7.81
C SER A 153 15.62 9.79 7.59
N GLU A 154 15.86 10.58 8.64
CA GLU A 154 16.91 11.62 8.63
C GLU A 154 18.30 11.05 8.37
N ALA A 155 18.53 9.79 8.76
CA ALA A 155 19.77 9.05 8.49
C ALA A 155 19.85 8.53 7.04
N ARG A 156 18.93 8.92 6.15
CA ARG A 156 18.82 8.45 4.76
C ARG A 156 18.68 6.93 4.66
N THR A 157 17.95 6.34 5.60
CA THR A 157 17.57 4.93 5.56
C THR A 157 16.09 4.76 5.28
N THR A 158 15.72 3.69 4.62
CA THR A 158 14.34 3.31 4.32
C THR A 158 14.15 1.80 4.48
N SER A 159 13.01 1.28 4.03
CA SER A 159 12.69 -0.14 4.05
C SER A 159 12.31 -0.63 2.66
N ILE A 160 12.55 -1.91 2.41
CA ILE A 160 12.01 -2.64 1.25
C ILE A 160 11.13 -3.76 1.78
N MET A 161 9.90 -3.86 1.29
CA MET A 161 8.98 -4.91 1.68
C MET A 161 8.88 -5.96 0.58
N LEU A 162 8.63 -7.21 0.96
CA LEU A 162 8.28 -8.31 0.06
C LEU A 162 6.94 -8.89 0.50
N ILE A 163 6.01 -8.98 -0.44
CA ILE A 163 4.62 -9.33 -0.15
C ILE A 163 4.22 -10.56 -0.96
N ARG A 164 3.62 -11.54 -0.30
CA ARG A 164 2.74 -12.54 -0.92
C ARG A 164 1.32 -12.02 -0.82
N ALA A 165 0.63 -11.81 -1.93
CA ALA A 165 -0.71 -11.25 -1.97
C ALA A 165 -1.78 -12.32 -2.22
N GLY A 166 -2.98 -12.10 -1.69
CA GLY A 166 -4.19 -12.88 -2.00
C GLY A 166 -4.58 -13.90 -0.95
N GLU A 167 -5.89 -14.10 -0.78
CA GLU A 167 -6.46 -15.00 0.23
C GLU A 167 -6.16 -16.47 -0.06
N GLU A 168 -6.26 -16.90 -1.32
CA GLU A 168 -5.98 -18.29 -1.74
C GLU A 168 -4.57 -18.75 -1.36
N LYS A 169 -3.62 -17.81 -1.34
CA LYS A 169 -2.21 -18.05 -0.98
C LYS A 169 -1.93 -17.79 0.50
N GLN A 170 -2.96 -17.52 1.30
CA GLN A 170 -2.83 -17.05 2.68
C GLN A 170 -1.86 -15.85 2.77
N GLY A 171 -1.99 -14.91 1.83
CA GLY A 171 -1.13 -13.74 1.72
C GLY A 171 -1.61 -12.54 2.53
N VAL A 172 -1.14 -11.37 2.11
CA VAL A 172 -1.67 -10.07 2.50
C VAL A 172 -2.93 -9.79 1.68
N VAL A 173 -3.99 -9.34 2.35
CA VAL A 173 -5.27 -8.97 1.73
C VAL A 173 -5.69 -7.57 2.16
N GLY A 174 -6.25 -6.82 1.23
CA GLY A 174 -6.91 -5.54 1.52
C GLY A 174 -8.36 -5.77 1.91
N LEU A 175 -8.78 -5.17 3.02
CA LEU A 175 -10.16 -5.22 3.49
C LEU A 175 -10.88 -3.94 3.08
N HIS A 176 -12.08 -4.10 2.54
CA HIS A 176 -12.85 -2.99 2.00
C HIS A 176 -14.35 -3.30 2.16
N GLN A 177 -15.17 -2.30 2.51
CA GLN A 177 -16.60 -2.47 2.68
C GLN A 177 -17.34 -2.21 1.36
N THR A 178 -18.10 -3.18 0.85
CA THR A 178 -18.97 -2.98 -0.32
C THR A 178 -20.42 -2.74 0.10
N GLY A 179 -21.21 -2.12 -0.78
CA GLY A 179 -22.65 -1.93 -0.56
C GLY A 179 -22.97 -0.83 0.45
N ILE A 180 -22.10 0.17 0.57
CA ILE A 180 -22.33 1.31 1.45
C ILE A 180 -23.37 2.27 0.85
N PRO A 181 -24.17 2.99 1.68
CA PRO A 181 -25.04 4.03 1.16
C PRO A 181 -24.22 5.11 0.43
N ASP A 182 -24.77 5.62 -0.68
CA ASP A 182 -24.13 6.66 -1.50
C ASP A 182 -22.75 6.23 -2.05
N GLU A 183 -22.56 4.93 -2.33
CA GLU A 183 -21.32 4.36 -2.90
C GLU A 183 -21.06 4.91 -4.30
N TYR A 184 -19.92 5.59 -4.45
CA TYR A 184 -19.45 6.14 -5.72
C TYR A 184 -18.48 5.17 -6.41
N GLN A 185 -17.63 4.51 -5.62
CA GLN A 185 -16.69 3.46 -6.02
C GLN A 185 -16.59 2.44 -4.88
N PRO A 186 -16.10 1.20 -5.12
CA PRO A 186 -15.90 0.23 -4.06
C PRO A 186 -15.25 0.84 -2.82
N SER A 187 -16.00 0.82 -1.72
CA SER A 187 -15.59 1.29 -0.39
C SER A 187 -15.33 2.79 -0.27
N LEU A 188 -15.90 3.59 -1.19
CA LEU A 188 -15.87 5.04 -1.18
C LEU A 188 -17.28 5.60 -1.38
N SER A 189 -17.77 6.35 -0.39
CA SER A 189 -19.08 7.01 -0.41
C SER A 189 -18.96 8.51 -0.52
N VAL A 190 -19.84 9.14 -1.29
CA VAL A 190 -19.93 10.60 -1.43
C VAL A 190 -21.33 11.05 -1.04
N ARG A 191 -21.44 11.76 0.09
CA ARG A 191 -22.73 12.23 0.63
C ARG A 191 -22.83 13.74 0.58
N PHE A 192 -23.92 14.25 0.01
CA PHE A 192 -24.23 15.69 0.07
C PHE A 192 -24.68 16.10 1.48
N MET A 193 -24.04 17.13 2.04
CA MET A 193 -24.30 17.63 3.39
C MET A 193 -25.21 18.88 3.42
N GLY A 194 -25.54 19.44 2.25
CA GLY A 194 -26.33 20.68 2.15
C GLY A 194 -25.51 21.91 1.72
N ILE A 195 -26.19 23.06 1.77
CA ILE A 195 -25.64 24.38 1.41
C ILE A 195 -25.73 25.29 2.63
N ASN A 196 -24.65 25.99 2.96
CA ASN A 196 -24.65 26.93 4.08
C ASN A 196 -25.11 28.35 3.68
N GLU A 197 -25.24 29.25 4.66
CA GLU A 197 -25.68 30.64 4.47
C GLU A 197 -24.78 31.46 3.51
N LYS A 198 -23.54 31.01 3.27
CA LYS A 198 -22.59 31.62 2.33
C LYS A 198 -22.65 31.00 0.93
N ALA A 199 -23.70 30.23 0.64
CA ALA A 199 -23.88 29.52 -0.63
C ALA A 199 -22.73 28.55 -0.97
N ILE A 200 -22.19 27.87 0.05
CA ILE A 200 -21.17 26.81 -0.12
C ILE A 200 -21.84 25.45 0.02
N MET A 201 -21.79 24.66 -1.04
CA MET A 201 -22.18 23.25 -1.09
C MET A 201 -21.10 22.39 -0.43
N SER A 202 -21.51 21.46 0.44
CA SER A 202 -20.58 20.56 1.12
C SER A 202 -20.87 19.09 0.76
N TYR A 203 -19.82 18.32 0.47
CA TYR A 203 -19.88 16.88 0.23
C TYR A 203 -18.93 16.16 1.20
N LEU A 204 -19.45 15.18 1.94
CA LEU A 204 -18.64 14.28 2.76
C LEU A 204 -18.17 13.12 1.87
N VAL A 205 -16.86 12.99 1.71
CA VAL A 205 -16.24 11.85 1.03
C VAL A 205 -15.63 10.96 2.10
N SER A 206 -16.06 9.70 2.17
CA SER A 206 -15.56 8.72 3.13
C SER A 206 -15.01 7.51 2.38
N ALA A 207 -13.86 6.99 2.79
CA ALA A 207 -13.41 5.66 2.38
C ALA A 207 -13.13 4.76 3.58
N TYR A 208 -13.48 3.49 3.42
CA TYR A 208 -13.36 2.45 4.41
C TYR A 208 -12.33 1.43 3.94
N TYR A 209 -11.26 1.23 4.70
CA TYR A 209 -10.18 0.34 4.31
C TYR A 209 -9.43 -0.21 5.53
N SER A 210 -8.83 -1.38 5.34
CA SER A 210 -7.84 -1.96 6.23
C SER A 210 -6.98 -2.95 5.46
N ALA A 211 -5.95 -3.50 6.09
CA ALA A 211 -5.14 -4.57 5.52
C ALA A 211 -4.95 -5.66 6.57
N ALA A 212 -4.90 -6.91 6.12
CA ALA A 212 -4.64 -8.06 6.97
C ALA A 212 -3.50 -8.91 6.40
N VAL A 213 -2.57 -9.28 7.27
CA VAL A 213 -1.53 -10.27 6.98
C VAL A 213 -2.02 -11.59 7.53
N LEU A 214 -2.42 -12.52 6.65
CA LEU A 214 -3.11 -13.75 7.07
C LEU A 214 -2.21 -14.73 7.80
N VAL A 215 -0.93 -14.80 7.42
CA VAL A 215 0.08 -15.59 8.14
C VAL A 215 1.41 -14.83 8.21
N PRO A 216 2.25 -15.10 9.23
CA PRO A 216 3.50 -14.38 9.43
C PRO A 216 4.43 -14.38 8.22
N ASP A 217 4.54 -15.49 7.49
CA ASP A 217 5.45 -15.65 6.35
C ASP A 217 4.99 -15.02 5.03
N ALA A 218 3.91 -14.21 5.06
CA ALA A 218 3.38 -13.52 3.89
C ALA A 218 4.00 -12.13 3.65
N LEU A 219 4.69 -11.58 4.65
CA LEU A 219 5.23 -10.22 4.61
C LEU A 219 6.63 -10.18 5.22
N GLY A 220 7.62 -9.87 4.39
CA GLY A 220 9.00 -9.65 4.78
C GLY A 220 9.39 -8.18 4.68
N ILE A 221 10.26 -7.71 5.56
CA ILE A 221 10.80 -6.34 5.55
C ILE A 221 12.33 -6.39 5.65
N LEU A 222 13.00 -5.76 4.68
CA LEU A 222 14.40 -5.38 4.77
C LEU A 222 14.49 -3.96 5.33
N GLU A 223 15.08 -3.83 6.51
CA GLU A 223 15.23 -2.58 7.25
C GLU A 223 16.62 -1.97 7.08
N ASN A 224 16.75 -0.68 7.43
CA ASN A 224 18.00 0.08 7.38
C ASN A 224 18.64 0.12 5.98
N VAL A 225 17.82 0.24 4.95
CA VAL A 225 18.25 0.34 3.56
C VAL A 225 18.76 1.75 3.28
N GLU A 226 20.06 1.93 3.07
CA GLU A 226 20.65 3.23 2.74
C GLU A 226 20.37 3.64 1.27
N VAL A 227 19.97 4.90 1.05
CA VAL A 227 19.55 5.43 -0.27
C VAL A 227 20.40 6.55 -0.87
#